data_AF-A0A521KJF8-F1
#
_entry.id   AF-A0A521KJF8-F1
#
_cell.length_a   1.000
_cell.length_b   1.000
_cell.length_c   1.000
_cell.angle_alpha   90.00
_cell.angle_beta   90.00
_cell.angle_gamma   90.00
#
_symmetry.space_group_name_H-M   'P 1'
#
loop_
_entity.id
_entity.type
_entity.pdbx_description
1 polymer ?
#
loop_
_entity_poly.entity_id
_entity_poly.type
_entity_poly.pdbx_seq_one_letter_code
_entity_poly.pdbx_strand_id
1 'polypeptide(L)'
;SRGKRDIERLVEAAKDERSLMSRNPNARYELADRWIEMQVGFNVAYRIPFLQQQGVQPNHEASVSKLYGSELTQRVAQTGMQLLGPAGQLMPGSPYARLGGAYSRLYLSAVASTITAGTSEVQRNIIAQRGLGLPRG
;
A
#
# COMPACT_ATOMS: atom_id res chain seq x y z
N SER A 1 6.53 -6.73 -8.06
CA SER A 1 5.12 -6.30 -8.19
C SER A 1 5.06 -4.78 -8.40
N ARG A 2 3.89 -4.21 -8.73
CA ARG A 2 3.72 -2.74 -8.88
C ARG A 2 4.07 -1.98 -7.59
N GLY A 3 3.52 -2.40 -6.44
CA GLY A 3 3.75 -1.71 -5.16
C GLY A 3 5.21 -1.66 -4.70
N LYS A 4 6.00 -2.72 -4.92
CA LYS A 4 7.45 -2.70 -4.62
C LYS A 4 8.15 -1.56 -5.36
N ARG A 5 7.85 -1.39 -6.66
CA ARG A 5 8.45 -0.32 -7.48
C ARG A 5 8.04 1.07 -7.00
N ASP A 6 6.83 1.23 -6.46
CA ASP A 6 6.35 2.51 -5.95
C ASP A 6 7.13 2.93 -4.68
N ILE A 7 7.53 2.00 -3.83
CA ILE A 7 8.36 2.34 -2.66
C ILE A 7 9.81 2.55 -3.06
N GLU A 8 10.36 1.70 -3.92
CA GLU A 8 11.73 1.85 -4.44
C GLU A 8 11.95 3.22 -5.08
N ARG A 9 10.99 3.70 -5.88
CA ARG A 9 11.04 5.04 -6.48
C ARG A 9 11.09 6.17 -5.44
N LEU A 10 10.36 6.06 -4.34
CA LEU A 10 10.43 7.06 -3.26
C LEU A 10 11.79 7.01 -2.55
N VAL A 11 12.31 5.81 -2.30
CA VAL A 11 13.61 5.63 -1.66
C VAL A 11 14.73 6.17 -2.53
N GLU A 12 14.74 5.88 -3.83
CA GLU A 12 15.73 6.42 -4.76
C GLU A 12 15.63 7.94 -4.86
N ALA A 13 14.42 8.51 -4.98
CA ALA A 13 14.24 9.96 -4.96
C ALA A 13 14.77 10.61 -3.67
N ALA A 14 14.54 9.99 -2.51
CA ALA A 14 15.03 10.49 -1.23
C ALA A 14 16.57 10.39 -1.11
N LYS A 15 17.20 9.39 -1.74
CA LYS A 15 18.66 9.27 -1.80
C LYS A 15 19.28 10.33 -2.70
N ASP A 16 18.69 10.54 -3.88
CA ASP A 16 19.17 11.49 -4.89
C ASP A 16 19.01 12.94 -4.40
N GLU A 17 17.94 13.24 -3.69
CA GLU A 17 17.62 14.58 -3.21
C GLU A 17 17.35 14.61 -1.70
N ARG A 18 18.41 14.84 -0.92
CA ARG A 18 18.31 14.91 0.55
C ARG A 18 17.37 16.00 1.06
N SER A 19 17.09 17.05 0.29
CA SER A 19 16.14 18.09 0.67
C SER A 19 14.68 17.60 0.72
N LEU A 20 14.37 16.45 0.11
CA LEU A 20 13.05 15.80 0.27
C LEU A 20 12.88 15.27 1.71
N MET A 21 13.96 14.82 2.34
CA MET A 21 13.94 14.34 3.72
C MET A 21 14.06 15.46 4.74
N SER A 22 14.61 16.63 4.39
CA SER A 22 14.83 17.72 5.36
C SER A 22 13.54 18.36 5.87
N ARG A 23 12.42 18.21 5.13
CA ARG A 23 11.11 18.77 5.50
C ARG A 23 10.36 17.92 6.53
N ASN A 24 10.67 16.63 6.61
CA ASN A 24 10.05 15.71 7.56
C ASN A 24 11.14 14.89 8.26
N PRO A 25 11.45 15.15 9.55
CA PRO A 25 12.47 14.40 10.28
C PRO A 25 12.17 12.90 10.37
N ASN A 26 10.91 12.50 10.18
CA ASN A 26 10.48 11.10 10.20
C ASN A 26 10.46 10.43 8.82
N ALA A 27 10.77 11.16 7.73
CA ALA A 27 10.68 10.62 6.36
C ALA A 27 11.44 9.30 6.19
N ARG A 28 12.62 9.17 6.82
CA ARG A 28 13.41 7.94 6.77
C ARG A 28 12.69 6.77 7.44
N TYR A 29 12.07 7.00 8.61
CA TYR A 29 11.33 5.97 9.33
C TYR A 29 10.06 5.58 8.57
N GLU A 30 9.34 6.55 8.02
CA GLU A 30 8.15 6.27 7.21
C GLU A 30 8.48 5.42 5.97
N LEU A 31 9.57 5.74 5.25
CA LEU A 31 10.02 4.93 4.12
C LEU A 31 10.43 3.51 4.54
N ALA A 32 11.08 3.38 5.70
CA ALA A 32 11.42 2.08 6.26
C ALA A 32 10.16 1.27 6.63
N ASP A 33 9.18 1.91 7.26
CA ASP A 33 7.90 1.29 7.59
C ASP A 33 7.16 0.83 6.34
N ARG A 34 7.04 1.69 5.31
CA ARG A 34 6.41 1.30 4.04
C ARG A 34 7.12 0.10 3.42
N TRP A 35 8.45 0.05 3.47
CA TRP A 35 9.23 -1.08 2.98
C TRP A 35 8.94 -2.36 3.77
N ILE A 36 8.96 -2.30 5.10
CA ILE A 36 8.65 -3.44 5.98
C ILE A 36 7.23 -3.95 5.71
N GLU A 37 6.26 -3.04 5.66
CA GLU A 37 4.87 -3.38 5.37
C GLU A 37 4.71 -4.04 4.01
N MET A 38 5.44 -3.60 2.98
CA MET A 38 5.43 -4.26 1.68
C MET A 38 5.92 -5.71 1.77
N GLN A 39 6.99 -5.98 2.53
CA GLN A 39 7.46 -7.34 2.73
C GLN A 39 6.45 -8.20 3.50
N VAL A 40 5.80 -7.64 4.52
CA VAL A 40 4.72 -8.32 5.25
C VAL A 40 3.56 -8.64 4.29
N GLY A 41 3.14 -7.67 3.47
CA GLY A 41 2.09 -7.85 2.47
C GLY A 41 2.42 -8.95 1.46
N PHE A 42 3.68 -9.05 1.02
CA PHE A 42 4.14 -10.17 0.20
C PHE A 42 4.00 -11.50 0.93
N ASN A 43 4.48 -11.61 2.18
CA ASN A 43 4.38 -12.86 2.95
C ASN A 43 2.92 -13.29 3.17
N VAL A 44 2.03 -12.34 3.47
CA VAL A 44 0.58 -12.59 3.58
C VAL A 44 0.03 -13.11 2.26
N ALA A 45 0.40 -12.49 1.13
CA ALA A 45 -0.05 -12.92 -0.18
C ALA A 45 0.51 -14.31 -0.57
N TYR A 46 1.77 -14.60 -0.26
CA TYR A 46 2.43 -15.89 -0.54
C TYR A 46 1.85 -17.05 0.25
N ARG A 47 1.21 -16.77 1.40
CA ARG A 47 0.52 -17.80 2.18
C ARG A 47 -0.63 -18.46 1.39
N ILE A 48 -1.30 -17.73 0.51
CA ILE A 48 -2.42 -18.24 -0.28
C ILE A 48 -2.00 -19.37 -1.22
N PRO A 49 -1.06 -19.18 -2.16
CA PRO A 49 -0.60 -20.27 -3.02
C PRO A 49 0.10 -21.39 -2.23
N PHE A 50 0.76 -21.07 -1.11
CA PHE A 50 1.32 -22.09 -0.22
C PHE A 50 0.25 -23.04 0.34
N LEU A 51 -0.87 -22.50 0.85
CA LEU A 51 -1.99 -23.32 1.34
C LEU A 51 -2.61 -24.16 0.20
N GLN A 52 -2.79 -23.56 -0.98
CA GLN A 52 -3.32 -24.27 -2.15
C GLN A 52 -2.42 -25.44 -2.57
N GLN A 53 -1.10 -25.29 -2.52
CA GLN A 53 -0.15 -26.37 -2.79
C GLN A 53 -0.26 -27.52 -1.78
N GLN A 54 -0.70 -27.25 -0.56
CA GLN A 54 -0.98 -28.26 0.47
C GLN A 54 -2.39 -28.86 0.37
N GLY A 55 -3.17 -28.50 -0.66
CA GLY A 55 -4.55 -28.93 -0.82
C GLY A 55 -5.53 -28.25 0.13
N VAL A 56 -5.09 -27.23 0.88
CA VAL A 56 -5.94 -26.44 1.77
C VAL A 56 -6.58 -25.32 0.95
N GLN A 57 -7.91 -25.27 0.94
CA GLN A 57 -8.63 -24.17 0.29
C GLN A 57 -8.52 -22.90 1.15
N PRO A 58 -7.89 -21.82 0.67
CA PRO A 58 -7.82 -20.56 1.40
C PRO A 58 -9.23 -20.00 1.62
N ASN A 59 -9.50 -19.49 2.82
CA ASN A 59 -10.80 -18.96 3.20
C ASN A 59 -10.70 -17.45 3.50
N HIS A 60 -10.21 -17.09 4.69
CA HIS A 60 -10.11 -15.70 5.12
C HIS A 60 -8.78 -15.05 4.68
N GLU A 61 -7.79 -15.84 4.29
CA GLU A 61 -6.44 -15.40 3.91
C GLU A 61 -6.46 -14.45 2.71
N ALA A 62 -7.33 -14.71 1.73
CA ALA A 62 -7.55 -13.81 0.60
C ALA A 62 -8.10 -12.44 1.05
N SER A 63 -9.03 -12.45 2.00
CA SER A 63 -9.59 -11.22 2.59
C SER A 63 -8.54 -10.44 3.39
N VAL A 64 -7.72 -11.13 4.18
CA VAL A 64 -6.58 -10.50 4.89
C VAL A 64 -5.62 -9.87 3.89
N SER A 65 -5.21 -10.60 2.86
CA SER A 65 -4.30 -10.09 1.84
C SER A 65 -4.86 -8.89 1.09
N LYS A 66 -6.15 -8.91 0.73
CA LYS A 66 -6.80 -7.80 0.02
C LYS A 66 -6.87 -6.56 0.90
N LEU A 67 -7.37 -6.72 2.14
CA LEU A 67 -7.53 -5.62 3.09
C LEU A 67 -6.17 -4.94 3.34
N TYR A 68 -5.17 -5.74 3.71
CA TYR A 68 -3.82 -5.26 3.97
C TYR A 68 -3.22 -4.52 2.77
N GLY A 69 -3.34 -5.10 1.57
CA GLY A 69 -2.82 -4.49 0.34
C GLY A 69 -3.48 -3.15 -0.01
N SER A 70 -4.80 -3.03 0.18
CA SER A 70 -5.52 -1.77 -0.07
C SER A 70 -5.12 -0.67 0.90
N GLU A 71 -5.04 -0.97 2.19
CA GLU A 71 -4.64 0.03 3.19
C GLU A 71 -3.15 0.40 3.06
N LEU A 72 -2.28 -0.55 2.71
CA LEU A 72 -0.87 -0.26 2.39
C LEU A 72 -0.74 0.66 1.18
N THR A 73 -1.56 0.46 0.14
CA THR A 73 -1.56 1.33 -1.05
C THR A 73 -1.88 2.78 -0.68
N GLN A 74 -2.85 3.00 0.21
CA GLN A 74 -3.17 4.33 0.73
C GLN A 74 -1.99 4.93 1.51
N ARG A 75 -1.38 4.17 2.41
CA ARG A 75 -0.22 4.64 3.20
C ARG A 75 0.98 4.98 2.31
N VAL A 76 1.30 4.16 1.31
CA VAL A 76 2.38 4.44 0.34
C VAL A 76 2.07 5.71 -0.46
N ALA A 77 0.83 5.88 -0.91
CA ALA A 77 0.44 7.08 -1.64
C ALA A 77 0.59 8.33 -0.76
N GLN A 78 0.15 8.27 0.50
CA GLN A 78 0.26 9.36 1.46
C GLN A 78 1.72 9.71 1.78
N THR A 79 2.57 8.70 2.05
CA THR A 79 4.01 8.92 2.25
C THR A 79 4.65 9.59 1.02
N GLY A 80 4.27 9.17 -0.19
CA GLY A 80 4.76 9.80 -1.42
C GLY A 80 4.31 11.27 -1.56
N MET A 81 3.04 11.57 -1.28
CA MET A 81 2.52 12.93 -1.29
C MET A 81 3.25 13.83 -0.28
N GLN A 82 3.50 13.33 0.93
CA GLN A 82 4.20 14.07 1.98
C GLN A 82 5.67 14.29 1.66
N LEU A 83 6.38 13.25 1.21
CA LEU A 83 7.80 13.32 0.87
C LEU A 83 8.08 14.31 -0.28
N LEU A 84 7.21 14.31 -1.30
CA LEU A 84 7.35 15.21 -2.46
C LEU A 84 6.84 16.64 -2.20
N GLY A 85 6.15 16.86 -1.07
CA GLY A 85 5.60 18.15 -0.69
C GLY A 85 4.67 18.75 -1.76
N PRO A 86 4.75 20.06 -2.04
CA PRO A 86 3.89 20.72 -3.04
C PRO A 86 3.95 20.08 -4.43
N ALA A 87 5.12 19.57 -4.85
CA ALA A 87 5.29 18.95 -6.15
C ALA A 87 4.59 17.59 -6.24
N GLY A 88 4.29 16.94 -5.10
CA GLY A 88 3.51 15.71 -5.03
C GLY A 88 2.06 15.89 -5.50
N GLN A 89 1.51 17.11 -5.43
CA GLN A 89 0.14 17.40 -5.88
C GLN A 89 0.00 17.52 -7.40
N LEU A 90 1.11 17.59 -8.13
CA LEU A 90 1.09 17.79 -9.57
C LEU A 90 0.70 16.49 -10.28
N MET A 91 -0.27 16.60 -11.19
CA MET A 91 -0.75 15.48 -11.99
C MET A 91 0.22 15.13 -13.13
N PRO A 92 0.19 13.87 -13.63
CA PRO A 92 0.95 13.48 -14.81
C PRO A 92 0.66 14.40 -16.00
N GLY A 93 1.72 14.83 -16.69
CA GLY A 93 1.66 15.79 -17.79
C GLY A 93 2.08 17.21 -17.41
N SER A 94 2.19 17.54 -16.11
CA SER A 94 2.82 18.79 -15.70
C SER A 94 4.34 18.72 -15.87
N PRO A 95 5.00 19.75 -16.45
CA PRO A 95 6.46 19.78 -16.59
C PRO A 95 7.20 19.84 -15.24
N TYR A 96 6.49 20.21 -14.17
CA TYR A 96 7.04 20.29 -12.81
C TYR A 96 6.74 19.03 -11.98
N ALA A 97 6.04 18.05 -12.55
CA ALA A 97 5.64 16.84 -11.82
C ALA A 97 6.86 15.98 -11.46
N ARG A 98 7.06 15.76 -10.16
CA ARG A 98 8.07 14.82 -9.67
C ARG A 98 7.59 13.39 -9.89
N LEU A 99 8.53 12.49 -10.21
CA LEU A 99 8.26 11.07 -10.46
C LEU A 99 7.09 10.85 -11.46
N GLY A 100 6.97 11.74 -12.45
CA GLY A 100 5.94 11.72 -13.48
C GLY A 100 4.50 11.93 -12.96
N GLY A 101 4.31 12.48 -11.76
CA GLY A 101 2.99 12.64 -11.14
C GLY A 101 2.39 11.30 -10.68
N ALA A 102 3.23 10.28 -10.45
CA ALA A 102 2.75 8.96 -10.07
C ALA A 102 1.98 8.95 -8.74
N TYR A 103 2.42 9.74 -7.75
CA TYR A 103 1.85 9.70 -6.39
C TYR A 103 0.58 10.52 -6.23
N SER A 104 0.39 11.61 -6.98
CA SER A 104 -0.92 12.29 -7.06
C SER A 104 -1.97 11.36 -7.67
N ARG A 105 -1.65 10.72 -8.80
CA ARG A 105 -2.52 9.72 -9.41
C ARG A 105 -2.78 8.54 -8.47
N LEU A 106 -1.73 8.02 -7.83
CA LEU A 106 -1.85 6.90 -6.90
C LEU A 106 -2.76 7.27 -5.74
N TYR A 107 -2.56 8.43 -5.13
CA TYR A 107 -3.36 8.94 -4.01
C TYR A 107 -4.84 9.02 -4.35
N LEU A 108 -5.18 9.62 -5.50
CA LEU A 108 -6.56 9.69 -5.97
C LEU A 108 -7.17 8.30 -6.22
N SER A 109 -6.40 7.38 -6.80
CA SER A 109 -6.87 6.01 -7.06
C SER A 109 -6.92 5.12 -5.81
N ALA A 110 -6.15 5.45 -4.76
CA ALA A 110 -6.03 4.62 -3.57
C ALA A 110 -7.33 4.58 -2.76
N VAL A 111 -8.19 5.61 -2.87
CA VAL A 111 -9.54 5.60 -2.29
C VAL A 111 -10.39 4.49 -2.91
N ALA A 112 -10.31 4.31 -4.23
CA ALA A 112 -11.05 3.22 -4.88
C ALA A 112 -10.56 1.84 -4.43
N SER A 113 -9.27 1.70 -4.07
CA SER A 113 -8.69 0.40 -3.70
C SER A 113 -9.30 -0.23 -2.44
N THR A 114 -9.81 0.58 -1.51
CA THR A 114 -10.48 0.09 -0.28
C THR A 114 -11.94 -0.27 -0.50
N ILE A 115 -12.51 0.04 -1.67
CA ILE A 115 -13.93 -0.18 -2.02
C ILE A 115 -14.06 -1.29 -3.07
N THR A 116 -13.23 -1.25 -4.12
CA THR A 116 -13.31 -2.22 -5.21
C THR A 116 -12.95 -3.63 -4.74
N ALA A 117 -13.57 -4.63 -5.39
CA ALA A 117 -13.44 -6.05 -5.03
C ALA A 117 -13.79 -6.37 -3.55
N GLY A 118 -14.81 -5.69 -3.03
CA GLY A 118 -15.30 -5.82 -1.66
C GLY A 118 -14.68 -4.78 -0.74
N THR A 119 -15.52 -4.00 -0.06
CA THR A 119 -15.07 -2.91 0.81
C THR A 119 -14.23 -3.43 1.98
N SER A 120 -13.47 -2.55 2.62
CA SER A 120 -12.65 -2.90 3.78
C SER A 120 -13.48 -3.45 4.94
N GLU A 121 -14.70 -2.94 5.12
CA GLU A 121 -15.69 -3.42 6.09
C GLU A 121 -16.14 -4.85 5.76
N VAL A 122 -16.42 -5.14 4.49
CA VAL A 122 -16.80 -6.50 4.05
C VAL A 122 -15.64 -7.46 4.28
N GLN A 123 -14.40 -7.07 3.97
CA GLN A 123 -13.24 -7.92 4.26
C GLN A 123 -13.05 -8.16 5.76
N ARG A 124 -13.20 -7.12 6.60
CA ARG A 124 -13.16 -7.26 8.07
C ARG A 124 -14.24 -8.22 8.57
N ASN A 125 -15.45 -8.16 8.02
CA ASN A 125 -16.53 -9.10 8.37
C ASN A 125 -16.20 -10.55 7.98
N ILE A 126 -15.62 -10.77 6.80
CA ILE A 126 -15.18 -12.11 6.38
C ILE A 126 -14.09 -12.64 7.32
N ILE A 127 -13.12 -11.81 7.69
CA ILE A 127 -12.05 -12.18 8.62
C ILE A 127 -12.62 -12.52 10.01
N ALA A 128 -13.53 -11.70 10.53
CA ALA A 128 -14.21 -11.94 11.80
C ALA A 128 -14.98 -13.27 11.80
N GLN A 129 -15.82 -13.50 10.79
CA GLN A 129 -16.69 -14.68 10.76
C GLN A 129 -15.95 -15.95 10.39
N ARG A 130 -15.11 -15.91 9.35
CA ARG A 130 -14.47 -17.10 8.77
C ARG A 130 -13.07 -17.36 9.29
N GLY A 131 -12.38 -16.32 9.75
CA GLY A 131 -11.06 -16.44 10.37
C GLY A 131 -11.13 -16.63 11.88
N LEU A 132 -11.97 -15.86 12.57
CA LEU A 132 -12.07 -15.87 14.04
C LEU A 132 -13.30 -16.61 14.58
N GLY A 133 -14.21 -17.08 13.73
CA GLY A 133 -15.42 -17.81 14.15
C GLY A 133 -16.46 -16.95 14.86
N LEU A 134 -16.40 -15.61 14.71
CA LEU A 134 -17.32 -14.70 15.38
C LEU A 134 -18.74 -14.78 14.76
N PRO A 135 -19.80 -14.60 15.56
CA PRO A 135 -21.17 -14.62 15.08
C PRO A 135 -21.47 -13.44 14.14
N ARG A 136 -22.52 -13.58 13.32
CA ARG A 136 -23.06 -12.47 12.53
C ARG A 136 -23.90 -11.57 13.43
N GLY A 137 -23.58 -10.29 13.45
CA GLY A 137 -24.46 -9.23 13.96
C GLY A 137 -25.42 -8.74 12.90
#